data_AF-A0A0F9G880-F1
#
_entry.id   AF-A0A0F9G880-F1
#
_cell.length_a   1.000
_cell.length_b   1.000
_cell.length_c   1.000
_cell.angle_alpha   90.00
_cell.angle_beta   90.00
_cell.angle_gamma   90.00
#
_symmetry.space_group_name_H-M   'P 1'
#
loop_
_entity.id
_entity.type
_entity.pdbx_description
1 polymer ?
#
loop_
_entity_poly.entity_id
_entity_poly.type
_entity_poly.pdbx_seq_one_letter_code
_entity_poly.pdbx_strand_id
1 'polypeptide(L)' 'MSIGDRVRVTRGSLKGLEGTLVEFHQKHRVRIMIDVIQQSLYIKVPVSQLQVLK' A
#
# COMPACT_ATOMS: atom_id res chain seq x y z
N MET A 1 3.61 9.94 5.99
CA MET A 1 2.77 9.05 5.17
C MET A 1 1.35 9.55 5.31
N SER A 2 0.76 9.92 4.19
CA SER A 2 -0.54 10.57 4.07
C SER A 2 -1.38 9.87 3.01
N ILE A 3 -2.71 10.02 3.09
CA ILE A 3 -3.60 9.54 2.02
C ILE A 3 -3.20 10.25 0.72
N GLY A 4 -3.07 9.49 -0.37
CA GLY A 4 -2.56 9.95 -1.65
C GLY A 4 -1.08 9.65 -1.89
N ASP A 5 -0.30 9.31 -0.85
CA ASP A 5 1.11 8.98 -1.03
C ASP A 5 1.29 7.71 -1.88
N ARG A 6 2.25 7.74 -2.81
CA ARG A 6 2.78 6.53 -3.43
C ARG A 6 3.59 5.76 -2.39
N VAL A 7 3.28 4.48 -2.24
CA VAL A 7 3.94 3.59 -1.28
C VAL A 7 4.40 2.31 -1.95
N ARG A 8 5.47 1.72 -1.42
CA ARG A 8 5.96 0.39 -1.79
C ARG A 8 5.93 -0.52 -0.57
N VAL A 9 5.51 -1.76 -0.77
CA VAL A 9 5.61 -2.82 0.24
C VAL A 9 7.04 -3.33 0.28
N THR A 10 7.68 -3.30 1.45
CA THR A 10 9.11 -3.64 1.62
C THR A 10 9.35 -5.03 2.20
N ARG A 11 8.32 -5.68 2.76
CA ARG A 11 8.41 -6.97 3.47
C ARG A 11 7.20 -7.86 3.20
N GLY A 12 7.34 -9.17 3.44
CA GLY A 12 6.27 -10.16 3.29
C GLY A 12 6.07 -10.65 1.85
N SER A 13 5.00 -11.41 1.62
CA SER A 13 4.65 -11.99 0.31
C SER A 13 4.30 -10.95 -0.76
N LEU A 14 3.94 -9.75 -0.34
CA LEU A 14 3.56 -8.63 -1.21
C LEU A 14 4.74 -7.66 -1.45
N LYS A 15 5.95 -8.01 -1.02
CA LYS A 15 7.15 -7.18 -1.20
C LYS A 15 7.36 -6.83 -2.68
N GLY A 16 7.66 -5.56 -2.94
CA GLY A 16 7.88 -5.02 -4.28
C GLY A 16 6.63 -4.45 -4.93
N LEU A 17 5.43 -4.73 -4.40
CA LEU A 17 4.21 -4.10 -4.90
C LEU A 17 4.18 -2.62 -4.54
N GLU A 18 3.74 -1.82 -5.50
CA GLU A 18 3.54 -0.39 -5.36
C GLU A 18 2.07 -0.05 -5.49
N GLY A 19 1.70 1.08 -4.91
CA GLY A 19 0.39 1.64 -5.14
C GLY A 19 0.19 2.94 -4.38
N THR A 20 -1.06 3.37 -4.33
CA THR A 20 -1.45 4.60 -3.66
C THR A 20 -2.12 4.30 -2.33
N LEU A 21 -1.73 5.02 -1.28
CA LEU A 21 -2.37 4.98 0.01
C LEU A 21 -3.77 5.60 -0.08
N VAL A 22 -4.84 4.80 0.00
CA VAL A 22 -6.20 5.35 -0.12
C VAL A 22 -6.92 5.52 1.21
N GLU A 23 -6.53 4.78 2.25
CA GLU A 23 -7.20 4.82 3.57
C GLU A 23 -6.34 4.21 4.68
N PHE A 24 -6.48 4.76 5.90
CA PHE A 24 -6.00 4.16 7.13
C PHE A 24 -7.13 3.40 7.84
N HIS A 25 -6.99 2.09 7.97
CA HIS A 25 -7.85 1.24 8.79
C HIS A 25 -7.16 0.89 10.10
N GLN A 26 -7.59 1.51 11.20
CA GLN A 26 -7.00 1.35 12.55
C GLN A 26 -5.45 1.56 12.52
N LYS A 27 -4.72 1.16 13.58
CA LYS A 27 -3.28 1.47 13.70
C LYS A 27 -2.39 0.84 12.61
N HIS A 28 -2.84 -0.19 11.88
CA HIS A 28 -1.94 -1.07 11.13
C HIS A 28 -2.51 -1.66 9.84
N ARG A 29 -3.52 -1.09 9.20
CA ARG A 29 -3.98 -1.61 7.90
C ARG A 29 -4.19 -0.47 6.92
N VAL A 30 -3.58 -0.60 5.77
CA VAL A 30 -3.69 0.37 4.69
C VAL A 30 -4.33 -0.32 3.51
N ARG A 31 -5.28 0.34 2.86
CA ARG A 31 -5.75 -0.02 1.52
C ARG A 31 -4.79 0.58 0.48
N ILE A 32 -4.20 -0.29 -0.33
CA ILE A 32 -3.31 0.10 -1.45
C ILE A 32 -4.00 -0.28 -2.74
N MET A 33 -4.06 0.64 -3.70
CA MET A 33 -4.47 0.34 -5.08
C MET A 33 -3.26 -0.13 -5.88
N ILE A 34 -3.25 -1.40 -6.30
CA ILE A 34 -2.22 -1.94 -7.18
C ILE A 34 -2.81 -2.09 -8.58
N ASP A 35 -2.14 -1.55 -9.58
CA ASP A 35 -2.49 -1.76 -10.99
C ASP A 35 -1.85 -3.06 -11.50
N VAL A 36 -2.59 -4.16 -11.41
CA VAL A 36 -2.21 -5.43 -12.03
C VAL A 36 -3.33 -5.79 -13.00
N ILE A 37 -3.02 -5.88 -14.29
CA ILE A 37 -4.00 -6.26 -15.35
C ILE A 37 -5.18 -5.26 -15.43
N GLN A 38 -4.89 -3.95 -15.42
CA GLN A 38 -5.90 -2.87 -15.47
C GLN A 38 -6.97 -2.92 -14.36
N GLN A 39 -6.72 -3.65 -13.28
CA GLN A 39 -7.63 -3.77 -12.15
C GLN A 39 -6.99 -3.19 -10.90
N SER A 40 -7.78 -2.39 -10.19
CA SER A 40 -7.43 -1.83 -8.90
C SER A 40 -7.78 -2.83 -7.80
N LEU A 41 -6.77 -3.44 -7.19
CA LEU A 41 -6.98 -4.32 -6.02
C LEU A 41 -6.74 -3.56 -4.73
N TYR A 42 -7.65 -3.65 -3.77
CA TYR A 42 -7.48 -3.13 -2.41
C TYR A 42 -6.97 -4.21 -1.46
N ILE A 43 -5.71 -4.10 -1.05
CA ILE A 43 -5.09 -5.01 -0.08
C ILE A 43 -4.92 -4.36 1.28
N LYS A 44 -4.98 -5.14 2.38
CA LYS A 44 -4.72 -4.66 3.74
C LYS A 44 -3.27 -4.96 4.13
N VAL A 45 -2.43 -3.93 4.22
CA VAL A 45 -1.00 -4.11 4.57
C VAL A 45 -0.64 -3.35 5.86
N PRO A 46 0.19 -3.93 6.75
CA PRO A 46 0.75 -3.22 7.89
C PRO A 46 1.57 -2.00 7.48
N VAL A 47 1.33 -0.86 8.15
CA VAL A 47 2.10 0.39 7.93
C VAL A 47 3.60 0.15 8.09
N SER A 48 4.01 -0.72 9.02
CA SER A 48 5.42 -1.10 9.24
C SER A 48 6.06 -1.84 8.07
N GLN A 49 5.28 -2.31 7.10
CA GLN A 49 5.75 -2.94 5.87
C GLN A 49 5.74 -1.99 4.67
N LEU A 50 5.36 -0.73 4.86
CA LEU A 50 5.27 0.27 3.79
C LEU A 50 6.41 1.28 3.87
N GLN A 51 6.82 1.74 2.70
CA GLN A 51 7.74 2.86 2.53
C GLN A 51 7.12 3.86 1.56
N VAL A 52 7.13 5.15 1.90
CA VAL A 52 6.71 6.22 1.00
C VAL A 52 7.75 6.39 -0.10
N LEU A 53 7.31 6.41 -1.35
CA LEU A 53 8.10 6.77 -2.51
C LEU A 53 7.97 8.29 -2.68
N LYS A 54 9.11 9.00 -2.72
CA LYS A 54 9.16 10.44 -3.05
C LYS A 54 9.06 10.65 -4.55
#